data_AF-J2Q2K7-F1
#
_entry.id   AF-J2Q2K7-F1
#
_cell.length_a   1.000
_cell.length_b   1.000
_cell.length_c   1.000
_cell.angle_alpha   90.00
_cell.angle_beta   90.00
_cell.angle_gamma   90.00
#
_symmetry.space_group_name_H-M   'P 1'
#
loop_
_entity.id
_entity.type
_entity.pdbx_description
1 polymer ?
#
loop_
_entity_poly.entity_id
_entity_poly.type
_entity_poly.pdbx_seq_one_letter_code
_entity_poly.pdbx_strand_id
1 'polypeptide(L)'
;MSVHTQAEDTLQASVATTFGVLAWEMELAGARCILLDSIIGEMMKSIPTDKREALVEGMHTVDLLSQQLTSLSAFARRMSGTIADDVSASVGHALGDITLGALADRMCSALGGEERGVDDRDGAGDLDLF
;
A
#
# COMPACT_ATOMS: atom_id res chain seq x y z
N MET A 1 10.71 -32.65 20.27
CA MET A 1 11.03 -32.52 18.84
C MET A 1 9.90 -31.76 18.20
N SER A 2 10.07 -30.45 18.07
CA SER A 2 9.06 -29.53 17.55
C SER A 2 8.93 -29.73 16.05
N VAL A 3 7.75 -30.18 15.61
CA VAL A 3 7.32 -30.06 14.22
C VAL A 3 6.40 -28.86 14.18
N HIS A 4 6.99 -27.67 14.17
CA HIS A 4 6.30 -26.51 13.59
C HIS A 4 6.45 -26.65 12.08
N THR A 5 5.49 -27.37 11.49
CA THR A 5 5.27 -27.33 10.05
C THR A 5 5.05 -25.86 9.70
N GLN A 6 6.03 -25.24 9.03
CA GLN A 6 5.81 -24.03 8.26
C GLN A 6 4.70 -24.34 7.24
N ALA A 7 3.46 -24.11 7.63
CA ALA A 7 2.44 -23.66 6.70
C ALA A 7 2.81 -22.22 6.35
N GLU A 8 3.87 -22.04 5.55
CA GLU A 8 4.02 -20.81 4.79
C GLU A 8 2.87 -20.82 3.80
N ASP A 9 1.80 -20.18 4.23
CA ASP A 9 0.53 -19.99 3.58
C ASP A 9 0.74 -19.61 2.10
N THR A 10 0.59 -20.59 1.21
CA THR A 10 0.74 -20.42 -0.24
C THR A 10 -0.51 -19.76 -0.79
N LEU A 11 -0.86 -18.58 -0.27
CA LEU A 11 -2.00 -17.80 -0.71
C LEU A 11 -1.91 -17.65 -2.24
N GLN A 12 -2.86 -18.27 -2.93
CA GLN A 12 -3.01 -18.21 -4.38
C GLN A 12 -4.08 -17.17 -4.69
N ALA A 13 -3.78 -16.27 -5.61
CA ALA A 13 -4.77 -15.35 -6.13
C ALA A 13 -4.74 -15.37 -7.66
N SER A 14 -5.89 -15.12 -8.28
CA SER A 14 -5.93 -14.86 -9.71
C SER A 14 -5.06 -13.64 -10.01
N VAL A 15 -4.30 -13.71 -11.11
CA VAL A 15 -3.47 -12.59 -11.56
C VAL A 15 -4.36 -11.39 -11.90
N ALA A 16 -5.57 -11.63 -12.43
CA ALA A 16 -6.56 -10.58 -12.67
C ALA A 16 -6.95 -9.86 -11.37
N THR A 17 -7.28 -10.62 -10.31
CA THR A 17 -7.58 -10.07 -8.97
C THR A 17 -6.39 -9.32 -8.39
N THR A 18 -5.17 -9.87 -8.52
CA THR A 18 -3.94 -9.24 -8.01
C THR A 18 -3.72 -7.85 -8.62
N PHE A 19 -3.87 -7.71 -9.94
CA PHE A 19 -3.82 -6.40 -10.59
C PHE A 19 -4.96 -5.47 -10.15
N GLY A 20 -6.15 -6.02 -9.90
CA GLY A 20 -7.30 -5.26 -9.40
C GLY A 20 -7.04 -4.67 -8.00
N VAL A 21 -6.45 -5.46 -7.10
CA VAL A 21 -6.05 -5.03 -5.76
C VAL A 21 -4.92 -4.00 -5.82
N LEU A 22 -3.90 -4.22 -6.66
CA LEU A 22 -2.83 -3.23 -6.88
C LEU A 22 -3.36 -1.90 -7.40
N ALA A 23 -4.29 -1.93 -8.35
CA ALA A 23 -4.92 -0.72 -8.86
C ALA A 23 -5.63 0.06 -7.75
N TRP A 24 -6.36 -0.65 -6.88
CA TRP A 24 -7.06 -0.05 -5.75
C TRP A 24 -6.11 0.59 -4.73
N GLU A 25 -5.00 -0.08 -4.38
CA GLU A 25 -4.01 0.50 -3.47
C GLU A 25 -3.30 1.73 -4.07
N MET A 26 -3.05 1.73 -5.38
CA MET A 26 -2.53 2.90 -6.09
C MET A 26 -3.53 4.07 -6.09
N GLU A 27 -4.83 3.80 -6.30
CA GLU A 27 -5.90 4.79 -6.21
C GLU A 27 -5.95 5.40 -4.79
N LEU A 28 -5.85 4.57 -3.75
CA LEU A 28 -5.82 5.00 -2.36
C LEU A 28 -4.58 5.86 -2.05
N ALA A 29 -3.41 5.48 -2.55
CA ALA A 29 -2.19 6.28 -2.45
C ALA A 29 -2.31 7.62 -3.19
N GLY A 30 -2.94 7.63 -4.38
CA GLY A 30 -3.21 8.84 -5.15
C GLY A 30 -4.13 9.81 -4.40
N ALA A 31 -5.19 9.29 -3.77
CA ALA A 31 -6.08 10.10 -2.92
C ALA A 31 -5.34 10.76 -1.75
N ARG A 32 -4.35 10.06 -1.16
CA ARG A 32 -3.49 10.64 -0.11
C ARG A 32 -2.59 11.75 -0.63
N CYS A 33 -2.09 11.64 -1.86
CA CYS A 33 -1.29 12.72 -2.49
C CYS A 33 -2.14 13.98 -2.70
N ILE A 34 -3.39 13.83 -3.15
CA ILE A 34 -4.33 14.96 -3.32
C ILE A 34 -4.65 15.61 -1.98
N LEU A 35 -4.87 14.81 -0.93
CA LEU A 35 -5.07 15.33 0.43
C LEU A 35 -3.84 16.11 0.92
N LEU A 36 -2.63 15.56 0.70
CA LEU A 36 -1.38 16.20 1.07
C LEU A 36 -1.21 17.55 0.33
N ASP A 37 -1.49 17.59 -0.96
CA ASP A 37 -1.45 18.82 -1.76
C ASP A 37 -2.40 19.90 -1.19
N SER A 38 -3.63 19.50 -0.83
CA SER A 38 -4.61 20.39 -0.20
C SER A 38 -4.10 20.96 1.14
N ILE A 39 -3.55 20.11 2.01
CA ILE A 39 -3.02 20.53 3.32
C ILE A 39 -1.83 21.49 3.14
N ILE A 40 -0.92 21.18 2.21
CA ILE A 40 0.24 22.04 1.91
C ILE A 40 -0.24 23.39 1.35
N GLY A 41 -1.21 23.40 0.45
CA GLY A 41 -1.80 24.62 -0.10
C GLY A 41 -2.46 25.52 0.97
N GLU A 42 -3.04 24.93 2.02
CA GLU A 42 -3.53 25.69 3.18
C GLU A 42 -2.39 26.26 4.01
N MET A 43 -1.37 25.45 4.32
CA MET A 43 -0.20 25.87 5.10
C MET A 43 0.60 26.98 4.41
N MET A 44 0.69 26.95 3.06
CA MET A 44 1.35 27.99 2.25
C MET A 44 0.91 29.41 2.60
N LYS A 45 -0.34 29.61 3.03
CA LYS A 45 -0.87 30.92 3.41
C LYS A 45 -0.07 31.55 4.56
N SER A 46 0.49 30.73 5.45
CA SER A 46 1.26 31.14 6.64
C SER A 46 2.78 31.20 6.44
N ILE A 47 3.31 30.79 5.27
CA ILE A 47 4.76 30.62 5.08
C ILE A 47 5.41 31.93 4.57
N PRO A 48 6.59 32.32 5.11
CA PRO A 48 7.38 33.44 4.58
C PRO A 48 7.74 33.27 3.10
N THR A 49 7.69 34.35 2.31
CA THR A 49 7.87 34.33 0.84
C THR A 49 9.19 33.72 0.38
N ASP A 50 10.26 33.89 1.15
CA ASP A 50 11.60 33.34 0.92
C ASP A 50 11.66 31.81 1.02
N LYS A 51 10.64 31.15 1.61
CA LYS A 51 10.52 29.69 1.68
C LYS A 51 9.44 29.11 0.77
N ARG A 52 8.69 29.95 0.05
CA ARG A 52 7.56 29.52 -0.79
C ARG A 52 8.02 28.81 -2.06
N GLU A 53 9.13 29.25 -2.67
CA GLU A 53 9.61 28.66 -3.92
C GLU A 53 9.95 27.18 -3.77
N ALA A 54 10.73 26.82 -2.74
CA ALA A 54 11.06 25.42 -2.44
C ALA A 54 9.82 24.56 -2.14
N LEU A 55 8.78 25.16 -1.55
CA LEU A 55 7.54 24.45 -1.26
C LEU A 55 6.68 24.24 -2.52
N VAL A 56 6.65 25.21 -3.43
CA VAL A 56 5.97 25.09 -4.73
C VAL A 56 6.60 23.97 -5.56
N GLU A 57 7.94 23.88 -5.58
CA GLU A 57 8.64 22.77 -6.22
C GLU A 57 8.28 21.40 -5.59
N GLY A 58 8.20 21.35 -4.25
CA GLY A 58 7.71 20.18 -3.53
C GLY A 58 6.28 19.78 -3.91
N MET A 59 5.37 20.75 -4.05
CA MET A 59 3.98 20.50 -4.49
C MET A 59 3.92 19.95 -5.91
N HIS A 60 4.73 20.48 -6.84
CA HIS A 60 4.81 19.92 -8.19
C HIS A 60 5.27 18.45 -8.19
N THR A 61 6.16 18.09 -7.27
CA THR A 61 6.60 16.69 -7.11
C THR A 61 5.46 15.80 -6.61
N VAL A 62 4.65 16.28 -5.64
CA VAL A 62 3.47 15.55 -5.11
C VAL A 62 2.38 15.40 -6.17
N ASP A 63 2.12 16.44 -6.95
CA ASP A 63 1.18 16.40 -8.08
C ASP A 63 1.63 15.37 -9.12
N LEU A 64 2.90 15.40 -9.54
CA LEU A 64 3.45 14.42 -10.48
C LEU A 64 3.32 12.98 -9.96
N LEU A 65 3.57 12.75 -8.67
CA LEU A 65 3.37 11.45 -8.03
C LEU A 65 1.90 11.00 -8.12
N SER A 66 0.94 11.91 -7.88
CA SER A 66 -0.49 11.59 -8.00
C SER A 66 -0.88 11.18 -9.43
N GLN A 67 -0.31 11.84 -10.44
CA GLN A 67 -0.53 11.53 -11.86
C GLN A 67 0.09 10.19 -12.25
N GLN A 68 1.27 9.86 -11.72
CA GLN A 68 1.91 8.56 -11.90
C GLN A 68 1.05 7.43 -11.32
N LEU A 69 0.56 7.59 -10.08
CA LEU A 69 -0.33 6.62 -9.43
C LEU A 69 -1.64 6.43 -10.19
N THR A 70 -2.22 7.52 -10.73
CA THR A 70 -3.41 7.47 -11.59
C THR A 70 -3.15 6.71 -12.89
N SER A 71 -1.99 6.91 -13.50
CA SER A 71 -1.61 6.21 -14.73
C SER A 71 -1.37 4.72 -14.50
N LEU A 72 -0.68 4.38 -13.40
CA LEU A 72 -0.38 3.00 -13.02
C LEU A 72 -1.64 2.24 -12.60
N SER A 73 -2.55 2.86 -11.84
CA SER A 73 -3.84 2.24 -11.50
C SER A 73 -4.68 1.98 -12.74
N ALA A 74 -4.79 2.96 -13.66
CA ALA A 74 -5.51 2.77 -14.92
C ALA A 74 -4.89 1.64 -15.78
N PHE A 75 -3.56 1.52 -15.80
CA PHE A 75 -2.88 0.41 -16.46
C PHE A 75 -3.21 -0.93 -15.78
N ALA A 76 -3.11 -1.01 -14.46
CA ALA A 76 -3.42 -2.22 -13.69
C ALA A 76 -4.89 -2.65 -13.84
N ARG A 77 -5.84 -1.71 -13.87
CA ARG A 77 -7.26 -1.98 -14.18
C ARG A 77 -7.44 -2.61 -15.56
N ARG A 78 -6.75 -2.08 -16.58
CA ARG A 78 -6.80 -2.66 -17.93
C ARG A 78 -6.22 -4.07 -17.95
N MET A 79 -5.06 -4.28 -17.34
CA MET A 79 -4.45 -5.61 -17.24
C MET A 79 -5.38 -6.61 -16.56
N SER A 80 -5.95 -6.22 -15.41
CA SER A 80 -6.94 -7.01 -14.66
C SER A 80 -8.12 -7.46 -15.54
N GLY A 81 -8.68 -6.56 -16.36
CA GLY A 81 -9.80 -6.90 -17.25
C GLY A 81 -9.43 -7.70 -18.51
N THR A 82 -8.14 -7.85 -18.83
CA THR A 82 -7.68 -8.60 -20.02
C THR A 82 -7.18 -10.00 -19.72
N ILE A 83 -6.85 -10.28 -18.46
CA ILE A 83 -6.30 -11.56 -18.02
C ILE A 83 -7.47 -12.50 -17.72
N ALA A 84 -7.34 -13.78 -18.11
CA ALA A 84 -8.33 -14.79 -17.79
C ALA A 84 -8.29 -15.16 -16.30
N ASP A 85 -9.46 -15.36 -15.70
CA ASP A 85 -9.60 -15.58 -14.25
C ASP A 85 -8.94 -16.89 -13.77
N ASP A 86 -8.74 -17.86 -14.67
CA ASP A 86 -8.12 -19.16 -14.37
C ASP A 86 -6.59 -19.09 -14.20
N VAL A 87 -5.96 -17.97 -14.54
CA VAL A 87 -4.53 -17.76 -14.34
C VAL A 87 -4.28 -17.27 -12.91
N SER A 88 -3.65 -18.11 -12.09
CA SER A 88 -3.33 -17.79 -10.69
C SER A 88 -1.84 -17.85 -10.39
N ALA A 89 -1.41 -17.12 -9.36
CA ALA A 89 -0.04 -17.10 -8.87
C ALA A 89 0.01 -17.08 -7.33
N SER A 90 1.13 -17.57 -6.79
CA SER A 90 1.43 -17.45 -5.35
C SER A 90 1.76 -16.00 -5.01
N VAL A 91 1.04 -15.41 -4.06
CA VAL A 91 1.24 -14.03 -3.61
C VAL A 91 1.80 -13.94 -2.18
N GLY A 92 1.80 -15.03 -1.42
CA GLY A 92 2.16 -15.04 0.01
C GLY A 92 3.55 -14.47 0.31
N HIS A 93 4.57 -14.84 -0.47
CA HIS A 93 5.93 -14.29 -0.29
C HIS A 93 5.99 -12.80 -0.65
N ALA A 94 5.38 -12.41 -1.78
CA ALA A 94 5.37 -11.01 -2.22
C ALA A 94 4.65 -10.10 -1.22
N LEU A 95 3.59 -10.59 -0.56
CA LEU A 95 2.94 -9.89 0.54
C LEU A 95 3.83 -9.79 1.79
N GLY A 96 4.62 -10.83 2.08
CA GLY A 96 5.59 -10.83 3.18
C GLY A 96 6.72 -9.80 3.03
N ASP A 97 7.04 -9.42 1.79
CA ASP A 97 8.05 -8.39 1.49
C ASP A 97 7.52 -6.95 1.69
N ILE A 98 6.20 -6.77 1.88
CA ILE A 98 5.60 -5.47 2.13
C ILE A 98 5.89 -5.05 3.58
N THR A 99 6.68 -3.97 3.73
CA THR A 99 7.07 -3.46 5.05
C THR A 99 5.97 -2.66 5.75
N LEU A 100 5.05 -2.06 4.99
CA LEU A 100 3.93 -1.30 5.53
C LEU A 100 2.81 -2.25 5.94
N GLY A 101 2.75 -2.63 7.22
CA GLY A 101 1.81 -3.64 7.73
C GLY A 101 0.36 -3.42 7.30
N ALA A 102 -0.18 -2.22 7.49
CA ALA A 102 -1.55 -1.91 7.08
C ALA A 102 -1.81 -2.07 5.57
N LEU A 103 -0.79 -1.90 4.71
CA LEU A 103 -0.90 -2.18 3.27
C LEU A 103 -0.89 -3.70 3.03
N ALA A 104 0.02 -4.42 3.69
CA ALA A 104 0.09 -5.88 3.60
C ALA A 104 -1.23 -6.53 4.02
N ASP A 105 -1.83 -6.09 5.13
CA ASP A 105 -3.08 -6.61 5.68
C ASP A 105 -4.25 -6.39 4.71
N ARG A 106 -4.39 -5.17 4.18
CA ARG A 106 -5.43 -4.85 3.19
C ARG A 106 -5.28 -5.69 1.93
N MET A 107 -4.05 -5.83 1.41
CA MET A 107 -3.79 -6.65 0.24
C MET A 107 -4.05 -8.14 0.52
N CYS A 108 -3.64 -8.65 1.68
CA CYS A 108 -3.88 -10.04 2.09
C CYS A 108 -5.39 -10.35 2.15
N SER A 109 -6.14 -9.51 2.86
CA SER A 109 -7.60 -9.61 2.98
C SER A 109 -8.29 -9.52 1.61
N ALA A 110 -7.88 -8.58 0.76
CA ALA A 110 -8.45 -8.41 -0.58
C ALA A 110 -8.13 -9.57 -1.55
N LEU A 111 -7.05 -10.32 -1.28
CA LEU A 111 -6.65 -11.50 -2.06
C LEU A 111 -7.21 -12.81 -1.48
N GLY A 112 -8.07 -12.73 -0.45
CA GLY A 112 -8.72 -13.88 0.16
C GLY A 112 -7.89 -14.60 1.22
N GLY A 113 -6.79 -13.99 1.68
CA GLY A 113 -6.05 -14.48 2.83
C GLY A 113 -6.76 -14.15 4.14
N GLU A 114 -6.49 -14.93 5.18
CA GLU A 114 -6.89 -14.57 6.53
C GLU A 114 -6.14 -13.28 6.91
N GLU A 115 -6.84 -12.33 7.55
CA GLU A 115 -6.15 -11.17 8.11
C GLU A 115 -5.06 -11.70 9.03
N ARG A 116 -3.81 -11.30 8.76
CA ARG A 116 -2.73 -11.44 9.73
C ARG A 116 -3.07 -10.45 10.84
N GLY A 117 -4.00 -10.84 11.70
CA GLY A 117 -4.30 -10.12 12.93
C GLY A 117 -2.97 -9.78 13.57
N VAL A 118 -2.84 -8.52 14.02
CA VAL A 118 -1.66 -7.98 14.71
C VAL A 118 -1.03 -9.13 15.47
N ASP A 119 0.07 -9.65 14.94
CA ASP A 119 0.76 -10.76 15.56
C ASP A 119 1.07 -10.23 16.96
N ASP A 120 0.43 -10.84 17.95
CA ASP A 120 0.66 -10.69 19.39
C ASP A 120 2.08 -11.23 19.64
N ARG A 121 3.07 -10.62 18.98
CA ARG A 121 4.47 -10.71 19.34
C ARG A 121 4.59 -9.90 20.62
N ASP A 122 4.17 -10.53 21.70
CA ASP A 122 5.03 -10.80 22.85
C ASP A 122 6.34 -9.99 22.76
N GLY A 123 6.28 -8.82 23.37
CA GLY A 123 7.31 -7.79 23.32
C GLY A 123 6.88 -6.48 23.96
N ALA A 124 5.59 -6.27 24.20
CA ALA A 124 5.09 -5.29 25.17
C ALA A 124 5.15 -5.89 26.59
N GLY A 125 6.36 -6.19 27.06
CA GLY A 125 6.56 -6.94 28.29
C GLY A 125 7.94 -6.74 28.92
N ASP A 126 8.45 -5.51 28.92
CA ASP A 126 9.32 -5.05 30.01
C ASP A 126 9.33 -3.51 30.06
N LEU A 127 8.23 -2.93 30.53
CA LEU A 127 8.29 -1.62 31.16
C LEU A 127 8.73 -1.88 32.59
N ASP A 128 10.06 -1.91 32.79
CA ASP A 128 10.67 -1.93 34.10
C ASP A 128 10.33 -0.61 34.81
N LEU A 129 9.23 -0.64 35.57
CA LEU A 129 8.66 0.46 36.32
C LEU A 129 9.17 0.36 37.76
N PHE A 130 10.45 0.70 37.94
CA PHE A 130 11.05 1.07 39.23
C PHE A 130 12.09 2.17 39.05
#